data_AF-A0A844EPZ0-F1
#
_entry.id   AF-A0A844EPZ0-F1
#
_cell.length_a   1.000
_cell.length_b   1.000
_cell.length_c   1.000
_cell.angle_alpha   90.00
_cell.angle_beta   90.00
_cell.angle_gamma   90.00
#
_symmetry.space_group_name_H-M   'P 1'
#
loop_
_entity.id
_entity.type
_entity.pdbx_description
1 polymer ?
#
loop_
_entity_poly.entity_id
_entity_poly.type
_entity_poly.pdbx_seq_one_letter_code
_entity_poly.pdbx_strand_id
1 'polypeptide(L)'
;MAVTIQWFPGHMAKAIRQFEENLSLVDIVFEVIDARIPLTSQNPEIRRISAQKPHLYIMTKRDLADPKLTNQWLNYFAEHH
;
A
#
# COMPACT_ATOMS: atom_id res chain seq x y z
N MET A 1 29.53 9.67 -13.58
CA MET A 1 28.64 9.69 -12.40
C MET A 1 27.27 9.25 -12.88
N ALA A 2 26.74 8.14 -12.37
CA ALA A 2 25.41 7.70 -12.75
C ALA A 2 24.39 8.73 -12.22
N VAL A 3 23.55 9.27 -13.11
CA VAL A 3 22.46 10.17 -12.72
C VAL A 3 21.44 9.34 -11.97
N THR A 4 21.20 9.66 -10.70
CA THR A 4 20.11 9.07 -9.92
C THR A 4 18.80 9.44 -10.60
N ILE A 5 18.13 8.46 -11.22
CA ILE A 5 16.85 8.69 -11.90
C ILE A 5 15.82 8.97 -10.80
N GLN A 6 15.45 10.24 -10.67
CA GLN A 6 14.37 10.67 -9.79
C GLN A 6 13.03 10.34 -10.48
N TRP A 7 12.51 9.14 -10.27
CA TRP A 7 11.20 8.70 -10.79
C TRP A 7 10.00 9.50 -10.24
N PHE A 8 10.24 10.42 -9.30
CA PHE A 8 9.23 11.15 -8.55
C PHE A 8 9.39 12.67 -8.73
N PRO A 9 8.78 13.26 -9.78
CA PRO A 9 8.89 14.67 -10.08
C PRO A 9 7.99 15.48 -9.13
N GLY A 10 8.41 15.70 -7.89
CA GLY A 10 7.77 16.58 -6.90
C GLY A 10 6.41 16.13 -6.35
N HIS A 11 5.48 15.68 -7.19
CA HIS A 11 4.11 15.31 -6.83
C HIS A 11 4.05 14.13 -5.87
N MET A 12 4.84 13.08 -6.11
CA MET A 12 4.89 11.94 -5.19
C MET A 12 5.58 12.27 -3.88
N ALA A 13 6.66 13.07 -3.90
CA ALA A 13 7.30 13.56 -2.68
C ALA A 13 6.33 14.41 -1.84
N LYS A 14 5.53 15.27 -2.50
CA LYS A 14 4.47 16.04 -1.85
C LYS A 14 3.39 15.13 -1.26
N ALA A 15 2.93 14.11 -1.99
CA ALA A 15 1.92 13.18 -1.50
C ALA A 15 2.39 12.38 -0.29
N ILE A 16 3.64 11.89 -0.30
CA ILE A 16 4.24 11.18 0.83
C ILE A 16 4.33 12.09 2.06
N ARG A 17 4.80 13.33 1.89
CA ARG A 17 4.86 14.31 2.98
C ARG A 17 3.48 14.60 3.56
N GLN A 18 2.48 14.83 2.71
CA GLN A 18 1.10 15.07 3.15
C GLN A 18 0.51 13.85 3.88
N PHE A 19 0.84 12.64 3.42
CA PHE A 19 0.44 11.41 4.10
C PHE A 19 1.05 11.31 5.50
N GLU A 20 2.36 11.57 5.63
CA GLU A 20 3.06 11.56 6.92
C GLU A 20 2.50 12.60 7.91
N GLU A 21 2.24 13.82 7.44
CA GLU A 21 1.63 14.90 8.24
C GLU A 21 0.24 14.47 8.77
N ASN A 22 -0.58 13.84 7.94
CA ASN A 22 -1.93 13.40 8.30
C ASN A 22 -1.96 12.11 9.13
N LEU A 23 -0.89 11.33 9.15
CA LEU A 23 -0.86 10.02 9.83
C LEU A 23 -1.10 10.14 11.34
N SER A 24 -0.64 11.23 11.94
CA SER A 24 -0.86 11.53 13.36
C SER A 24 -2.33 11.78 13.73
N LEU A 25 -3.15 12.15 12.74
CA LEU A 25 -4.55 12.54 12.93
C LEU A 25 -5.53 11.36 12.83
N VAL A 26 -5.04 10.17 12.51
CA VAL A 26 -5.88 8.98 12.26
C VAL A 26 -5.47 7.80 13.13
N ASP A 27 -6.44 6.94 13.46
CA ASP A 27 -6.20 5.74 14.26
C ASP A 27 -5.82 4.51 13.43
N ILE A 28 -6.28 4.45 12.17
CA ILE A 28 -6.10 3.31 11.26
C ILE A 28 -5.79 3.79 9.85
N VAL A 29 -4.98 3.02 9.12
CA VAL A 29 -4.67 3.25 7.71
C VAL A 29 -5.39 2.22 6.86
N PHE A 30 -6.09 2.69 5.82
CA PHE A 30 -6.70 1.82 4.82
C PHE A 30 -5.81 1.78 3.58
N GLU A 31 -5.25 0.62 3.27
CA GLU A 31 -4.43 0.43 2.08
C GLU A 31 -5.25 -0.26 0.99
N VAL A 32 -5.56 0.49 -0.05
CA VAL A 32 -6.36 0.02 -1.19
C VAL A 32 -5.41 -0.57 -2.23
N ILE A 33 -5.49 -1.88 -2.42
CA ILE A 33 -4.59 -2.66 -3.28
C ILE A 33 -5.35 -3.33 -4.43
N ASP A 34 -4.64 -3.71 -5.49
CA ASP A 34 -5.21 -4.39 -6.66
C ASP A 34 -5.22 -5.91 -6.42
N ALA A 35 -6.40 -6.54 -6.43
CA ALA A 35 -6.55 -7.98 -6.15
C ALA A 35 -5.78 -8.88 -7.12
N ARG A 36 -5.44 -8.40 -8.32
CA ARG A 36 -4.68 -9.17 -9.32
C ARG A 36 -3.21 -9.29 -8.97
N ILE A 37 -2.66 -8.31 -8.24
CA ILE A 37 -1.24 -8.23 -7.86
C ILE A 37 -1.10 -7.64 -6.44
N PRO A 38 -1.63 -8.30 -5.40
CA PRO A 38 -1.87 -7.66 -4.11
C PRO A 38 -0.59 -7.16 -3.45
N LEU A 39 0.48 -7.97 -3.50
CA LEU A 39 1.76 -7.63 -2.90
C LEU A 39 2.51 -6.52 -3.65
N THR A 40 2.58 -6.60 -4.98
CA THR A 40 3.38 -5.65 -5.79
C THR A 40 2.66 -4.34 -6.09
N SER A 41 1.34 -4.28 -5.88
CA SER A 41 0.58 -3.03 -5.93
C SER A 41 0.74 -2.15 -4.69
N GLN A 42 1.36 -2.66 -3.62
CA GLN A 42 1.66 -1.89 -2.41
C GLN A 42 2.79 -0.90 -2.65
N ASN A 43 2.77 0.20 -1.89
CA ASN A 43 3.86 1.16 -1.88
C ASN A 43 4.78 0.91 -0.67
N PRO A 44 6.06 0.49 -0.88
CA PRO A 44 7.00 0.23 0.20
C PRO A 44 7.21 1.43 1.13
N GLU A 45 7.18 2.65 0.60
CA GLU A 45 7.36 3.86 1.41
C GLU A 45 6.16 4.12 2.32
N ILE A 46 4.94 3.86 1.85
CA ILE A 46 3.74 4.00 2.67
C ILE A 46 3.80 2.99 3.82
N ARG A 47 4.09 1.71 3.52
CA ARG A 47 4.27 0.67 4.54
C ARG A 47 5.34 1.05 5.56
N ARG A 48 6.46 1.64 5.13
CA ARG A 48 7.55 2.09 6.02
C ARG A 48 7.08 3.20 6.97
N ILE A 49 6.37 4.20 6.44
CA ILE A 49 5.94 5.38 7.20
C ILE A 49 4.81 5.04 8.18
N SER A 50 3.86 4.20 7.79
CA SER A 50 2.70 3.84 8.62
C SER A 50 2.85 2.52 9.39
N ALA A 51 4.06 1.98 9.52
CA ALA A 51 4.31 0.68 10.17
C ALA A 51 3.82 0.59 11.64
N GLN A 52 3.64 1.72 12.32
CA GLN A 52 3.19 1.79 13.72
C GLN A 52 1.68 1.94 13.88
N LYS A 53 0.92 2.05 12.78
CA LYS A 53 -0.53 2.17 12.79
C LYS A 53 -1.15 0.84 12.36
N PRO A 54 -2.33 0.45 12.88
CA PRO A 54 -3.10 -0.65 12.32
C PRO A 54 -3.39 -0.44 10.84
N HIS A 55 -3.35 -1.52 10.05
CA HIS A 55 -3.63 -1.52 8.61
C HIS A 55 -4.85 -2.37 8.30
N LEU A 56 -5.77 -1.82 7.52
CA LEU A 56 -6.84 -2.57 6.85
C LEU A 56 -6.56 -2.59 5.35
N TYR A 57 -6.31 -3.78 4.80
CA TYR A 57 -6.13 -3.97 3.37
C TYR A 57 -7.47 -4.11 2.66
N ILE A 58 -7.68 -3.33 1.61
CA ILE A 58 -8.87 -3.38 0.75
C ILE A 58 -8.45 -3.84 -0.65
N MET A 59 -8.77 -5.10 -0.98
CA MET A 59 -8.47 -5.68 -2.30
C MET A 59 -9.55 -5.31 -3.31
N THR A 60 -9.23 -4.39 -4.22
CA THR A 60 -10.13 -3.91 -5.29
C THR A 60 -10.01 -4.73 -6.56
N LYS A 61 -10.95 -4.55 -7.51
CA LYS A 61 -10.97 -5.26 -8.80
C LYS A 61 -11.04 -6.78 -8.69
N ARG A 62 -11.75 -7.26 -7.65
CA ARG A 62 -11.97 -8.69 -7.39
C ARG A 62 -12.60 -9.40 -8.60
N ASP A 63 -13.47 -8.72 -9.32
CA ASP A 63 -14.12 -9.21 -10.54
C ASP A 63 -13.12 -9.57 -11.66
N LEU A 64 -11.93 -8.96 -11.65
CA LEU A 64 -10.86 -9.20 -12.61
C LEU A 64 -9.76 -10.14 -12.10
N ALA A 65 -9.83 -10.57 -10.84
CA ALA A 65 -8.82 -11.41 -10.20
C ALA A 65 -9.27 -12.87 -10.09
N ASP A 66 -8.33 -13.81 -10.05
CA ASP A 66 -8.64 -15.22 -9.82
C ASP A 66 -9.21 -15.38 -8.40
N PRO A 67 -10.44 -15.92 -8.23
CA PRO A 67 -11.06 -16.03 -6.90
C PRO A 67 -10.32 -16.94 -5.93
N LYS A 68 -9.67 -18.01 -6.43
CA LYS A 68 -8.91 -18.95 -5.59
C LYS A 68 -7.63 -18.29 -5.08
N LEU A 69 -6.88 -17.62 -5.96
CA LEU A 69 -5.68 -16.88 -5.56
C LEU A 69 -6.04 -15.70 -4.65
N THR A 70 -7.14 -15.00 -4.93
CA THR A 70 -7.64 -13.91 -4.07
C THR A 70 -7.88 -14.40 -2.64
N ASN A 71 -8.51 -15.57 -2.47
CA ASN A 71 -8.73 -16.14 -1.14
C ASN A 71 -7.41 -16.54 -0.44
N GLN A 72 -6.42 -17.04 -1.18
CA GLN A 72 -5.10 -17.32 -0.61
C GLN A 72 -4.41 -16.04 -0.11
N TRP A 73 -4.53 -14.94 -0.86
CA TRP A 73 -4.01 -13.64 -0.44
C TRP A 73 -4.74 -13.09 0.78
N LEU A 74 -6.06 -13.24 0.86
CA LEU A 74 -6.83 -12.85 2.05
C LEU A 74 -6.34 -13.59 3.31
N ASN A 75 -6.11 -14.90 3.22
CA ASN A 75 -5.56 -15.69 4.32
C ASN A 75 -4.13 -15.24 4.66
N TYR A 76 -3.29 -15.04 3.66
CA TYR A 76 -1.93 -14.55 3.85
C TYR A 76 -1.90 -13.23 4.63
N PHE A 77 -2.71 -12.24 4.24
CA PHE A 77 -2.77 -10.97 4.94
C PHE A 77 -3.33 -11.11 6.36
N ALA A 78 -4.37 -11.93 6.57
CA ALA A 78 -4.93 -12.18 7.90
C ALA A 78 -3.90 -12.79 8.89
N GLU A 79 -2.97 -13.60 8.38
CA GLU A 79 -1.91 -14.25 9.17
C GLU A 79 -0.64 -13.39 9.34
N HIS A 80 -0.34 -12.49 8.39
CA HIS A 80 0.92 -11.74 8.32
C HIS A 80 0.75 -10.22 8.50
N HIS A 81 -0.20 -9.82 9.35
CA HIS A 81 -0.40 -8.41 9.75
C HIS A 81 0.73 -7.89 10.63
#